data_AF-A0A524GJI9-F1
#
_entry.id   AF-A0A524GJI9-F1
#
_cell.length_a   1.000
_cell.length_b   1.000
_cell.length_c   1.000
_cell.angle_alpha   90.00
_cell.angle_beta   90.00
_cell.angle_gamma   90.00
#
_symmetry.space_group_name_H-M   'P 1'
#
loop_
_entity.id
_entity.type
_entity.pdbx_description
1 polymer ?
#
loop_
_entity_poly.entity_id
_entity_poly.type
_entity_poly.pdbx_seq_one_letter_code
_entity_poly.pdbx_strand_id
1 'polypeptide(L)'
;MQKPLRAVLLLSLILIVGAFGYMVLEDSTFIDGLYMTLITISTVGYGEVVHLSPYGRIFTMALILVGVGFVMFVFTKITEAVVEGRLQAVYGRLNMKKKVAELSGHYIVCGFGRIGQV
;
A
#
# COMPACT_ATOMS: atom_id res chain seq x y z
N MET A 1 6.46 9.82 -5.58
CA MET A 1 5.17 9.20 -5.96
C MET A 1 5.26 7.71 -6.37
N GLN A 2 6.44 7.10 -6.57
CA GLN A 2 6.54 5.70 -7.01
C GLN A 2 6.27 4.63 -5.92
N LYS A 3 6.40 4.98 -4.63
CA LYS A 3 6.22 4.04 -3.51
C LYS A 3 4.78 3.50 -3.33
N PRO A 4 3.70 4.30 -3.40
CA PRO A 4 2.34 3.77 -3.26
C PRO A 4 1.93 2.84 -4.41
N LEU A 5 2.38 3.12 -5.64
CA LEU A 5 2.07 2.27 -6.80
C LEU A 5 2.60 0.85 -6.62
N ARG A 6 3.83 0.69 -6.10
CA ARG A 6 4.41 -0.63 -5.81
C ARG A 6 3.60 -1.39 -4.75
N ALA A 7 3.11 -0.71 -3.73
CA ALA A 7 2.30 -1.34 -2.69
C ALA A 7 0.96 -1.85 -3.24
N VAL A 8 0.29 -1.05 -4.09
CA VAL A 8 -0.94 -1.46 -4.77
C VAL A 8 -0.70 -2.66 -5.69
N LEU A 9 0.39 -2.64 -6.47
CA LEU A 9 0.75 -3.76 -7.34
C LEU A 9 1.01 -5.04 -6.55
N LEU A 10 1.78 -4.97 -5.45
CA LEU A 10 2.03 -6.13 -4.60
C LEU A 10 0.75 -6.65 -3.93
N LEU A 11 -0.14 -5.77 -3.48
CA LEU A 11 -1.44 -6.17 -2.93
C LEU A 11 -2.27 -6.89 -3.99
N SER A 12 -2.37 -6.33 -5.20
CA SER A 12 -3.09 -6.96 -6.30
C SER A 12 -2.51 -8.33 -6.66
N LEU A 13 -1.18 -8.47 -6.61
CA LEU A 13 -0.52 -9.75 -6.83
C LEU A 13 -0.89 -10.77 -5.75
N ILE A 14 -0.87 -10.39 -4.46
CA ILE A 14 -1.27 -11.28 -3.36
C ILE A 14 -2.73 -11.72 -3.52
N LEU A 15 -3.63 -10.80 -3.89
CA LEU A 15 -5.05 -11.12 -4.12
C LEU A 15 -5.24 -12.10 -5.28
N ILE A 16 -4.55 -11.86 -6.40
CA ILE A 16 -4.62 -12.73 -7.59
C ILE A 16 -4.03 -14.11 -7.27
N VAL A 17 -2.85 -14.17 -6.64
CA VAL A 17 -2.20 -15.43 -6.26
C VAL A 17 -3.06 -16.20 -5.25
N GLY A 18 -3.66 -15.52 -4.27
CA GLY A 18 -4.62 -16.10 -3.34
C GLY A 18 -5.81 -16.73 -4.07
N ALA A 19 -6.48 -15.95 -4.92
CA ALA A 19 -7.64 -16.39 -5.69
C ALA A 19 -7.30 -17.60 -6.58
N PHE A 20 -6.24 -17.51 -7.39
CA PHE A 20 -5.81 -18.60 -8.25
C PHE A 20 -5.35 -19.83 -7.45
N GLY A 21 -4.70 -19.65 -6.30
CA GLY A 21 -4.31 -20.75 -5.42
C GLY A 21 -5.52 -21.56 -4.96
N TYR A 22 -6.60 -20.89 -4.54
CA TYR A 22 -7.85 -21.57 -4.19
C TYR A 22 -8.57 -22.19 -5.40
N MET A 23 -8.48 -21.61 -6.60
CA MET A 23 -9.04 -22.22 -7.80
C MET A 23 -8.33 -23.53 -8.15
N VAL A 24 -7.00 -23.56 -8.05
CA VAL A 24 -6.19 -24.72 -8.44
C VAL A 24 -6.21 -25.82 -7.38
N LEU A 25 -6.23 -25.46 -6.10
CA LEU A 25 -6.16 -26.44 -5.01
C LEU A 25 -7.52 -27.03 -4.62
N GLU A 26 -8.60 -26.26 -4.77
CA GLU A 26 -9.91 -26.61 -4.22
C GLU A 26 -11.05 -26.48 -5.25
N ASP A 27 -10.73 -26.40 -6.55
CA ASP A 27 -11.68 -26.29 -7.67
C ASP A 27 -12.75 -25.19 -7.48
N SER A 28 -12.39 -24.12 -6.76
CA SER A 28 -13.28 -22.99 -6.48
C SER A 28 -13.40 -22.03 -7.66
N THR A 29 -14.45 -21.20 -7.68
CA THR A 29 -14.54 -20.12 -8.67
C THR A 29 -13.57 -18.99 -8.32
N PHE A 30 -13.15 -18.20 -9.33
CA PHE A 30 -12.26 -17.06 -9.10
C PHE A 30 -12.83 -16.07 -8.07
N ILE A 31 -14.15 -15.84 -8.10
CA ILE A 31 -14.81 -14.92 -7.18
C ILE A 31 -14.80 -15.46 -5.75
N ASP A 32 -15.04 -16.75 -5.55
CA ASP A 32 -15.03 -17.37 -4.22
C ASP A 32 -13.60 -17.39 -3.65
N GLY A 33 -12.60 -17.73 -4.47
CA GLY A 33 -11.19 -17.69 -4.07
C GLY A 33 -10.70 -16.28 -3.75
N LEU A 34 -11.12 -15.27 -4.53
CA LEU A 34 -10.82 -13.87 -4.25
C LEU A 34 -11.50 -13.39 -2.98
N TYR A 35 -12.77 -13.74 -2.78
CA TYR A 35 -13.52 -13.40 -1.58
C TYR A 35 -12.90 -14.05 -0.34
N MET A 36 -12.55 -15.34 -0.41
CA MET A 36 -11.83 -16.06 0.65
C MET A 36 -10.51 -15.36 0.99
N THR A 37 -9.70 -15.03 -0.03
CA THR A 37 -8.44 -14.30 0.16
C THR A 37 -8.66 -12.95 0.85
N LEU A 38 -9.66 -12.18 0.43
CA LEU A 38 -9.99 -10.88 1.00
C LEU A 38 -10.41 -10.99 2.47
N ILE A 39 -11.35 -11.87 2.83
CA ILE A 39 -11.80 -12.02 4.22
C ILE A 39 -10.67 -12.52 5.14
N THR A 40 -9.73 -13.29 4.60
CA THR A 40 -8.56 -13.79 5.32
C THR A 40 -7.55 -12.67 5.59
N ILE A 41 -7.07 -11.96 4.55
CA ILE A 41 -6.01 -10.95 4.75
C ILE A 41 -6.53 -9.66 5.40
N SER A 42 -7.84 -9.39 5.30
CA SER A 42 -8.48 -8.28 6.01
C SER A 42 -8.73 -8.60 7.48
N THR A 43 -8.45 -9.82 7.93
CA THR A 43 -8.68 -10.30 9.31
C THR A 43 -10.16 -10.28 9.74
N VAL A 44 -11.09 -10.20 8.79
CA VAL A 44 -12.54 -10.24 9.07
C VAL A 44 -12.98 -11.66 9.41
N GLY A 45 -12.59 -12.65 8.60
CA GLY A 45 -12.76 -14.07 8.91
C GLY A 45 -14.20 -14.55 9.11
N TYR A 46 -15.10 -14.32 8.14
CA TYR A 46 -16.48 -14.81 8.19
C TYR A 46 -16.63 -16.36 8.18
N GLY A 47 -15.53 -17.09 7.98
CA GLY A 47 -15.49 -18.54 7.86
C GLY A 47 -14.94 -18.99 6.50
N GLU A 48 -14.77 -20.31 6.33
CA GLU A 48 -14.31 -20.92 5.08
C GLU A 48 -15.45 -20.92 4.05
N VAL A 49 -15.33 -20.08 3.02
CA VAL A 49 -16.29 -20.03 1.89
C VAL A 49 -15.95 -21.13 0.86
N VAL A 50 -14.67 -21.45 0.76
CA VAL A 50 -14.13 -22.55 -0.04
C VAL A 50 -13.83 -23.70 0.92
N HIS A 51 -14.27 -24.92 0.58
CA HIS A 51 -13.93 -26.11 1.38
C HIS A 51 -12.42 -26.35 1.29
N LEU A 52 -11.72 -26.38 2.42
CA LEU A 52 -10.27 -26.53 2.43
C LEU A 52 -9.85 -27.99 2.69
N SER A 53 -9.14 -28.57 1.72
CA SER A 53 -8.34 -29.77 1.92
C SER A 53 -7.15 -29.50 2.88
N PRO A 54 -6.43 -30.55 3.35
CA PRO A 54 -5.21 -30.35 4.13
C PRO A 54 -4.17 -29.47 3.43
N TYR A 55 -4.09 -29.53 2.09
CA TYR A 55 -3.19 -28.69 1.30
C TYR A 55 -3.69 -27.24 1.23
N GLY A 56 -5.00 -27.03 1.05
CA GLY A 56 -5.63 -25.70 1.10
C GLY A 56 -5.45 -25.00 2.44
N ARG A 57 -5.43 -25.76 3.54
CA ARG A 57 -5.13 -25.22 4.89
C ARG A 57 -3.69 -24.73 5.00
N ILE A 58 -2.72 -25.52 4.54
CA ILE A 58 -1.30 -25.12 4.53
C ILE A 58 -1.10 -23.87 3.65
N PHE A 59 -1.74 -23.85 2.48
CA PHE A 59 -1.74 -22.68 1.60
C PHE A 59 -2.32 -21.45 2.31
N THR A 60 -3.46 -21.60 2.97
CA THR A 60 -4.11 -20.52 3.73
C THR A 60 -3.23 -20.02 4.88
N MET A 61 -2.54 -20.92 5.58
CA MET A 61 -1.57 -20.53 6.62
C MET A 61 -0.44 -19.65 6.06
N ALA A 62 0.14 -20.04 4.92
CA ALA A 62 1.15 -19.23 4.25
C ALA A 62 0.60 -17.89 3.75
N LEU A 63 -0.61 -17.89 3.18
CA LEU A 63 -1.31 -16.70 2.72
C LEU A 63 -1.58 -15.71 3.86
N ILE A 64 -1.96 -16.20 5.05
CA ILE A 64 -2.15 -15.36 6.25
C ILE A 64 -0.83 -14.68 6.63
N LEU A 65 0.27 -15.43 6.75
CA LEU A 65 1.56 -14.89 7.16
C LEU A 65 2.05 -13.79 6.22
N VAL A 66 1.95 -14.02 4.90
CA VAL A 66 2.40 -13.07 3.89
C VAL A 66 1.41 -11.91 3.75
N GLY A 67 0.12 -12.21 3.63
CA GLY A 67 -0.93 -11.23 3.35
C GLY A 67 -1.16 -10.27 4.51
N VAL A 68 -1.40 -10.79 5.72
CA VAL A 68 -1.62 -9.95 6.91
C VAL A 68 -0.36 -9.16 7.24
N GLY A 69 0.82 -9.78 7.15
CA GLY A 69 2.10 -9.11 7.35
C GLY A 69 2.31 -7.94 6.37
N PHE A 70 1.97 -8.14 5.10
CA PHE A 70 2.04 -7.09 4.09
C PHE A 70 1.05 -5.94 4.36
N VAL A 71 -0.20 -6.25 4.71
CA VAL A 71 -1.22 -5.23 5.06
C VAL A 71 -0.75 -4.40 6.25
N MET A 72 -0.22 -5.03 7.30
CA MET A 72 0.32 -4.34 8.48
C MET A 72 1.55 -3.48 8.15
N PHE A 73 2.42 -3.94 7.26
CA PHE A 73 3.55 -3.16 6.78
C PHE A 73 3.08 -1.90 6.04
N VAL A 74 2.11 -2.03 5.14
CA VAL A 74 1.52 -0.90 4.41
C VAL A 74 0.86 0.08 5.37
N PHE A 75 0.10 -0.44 6.35
CA PHE A 75 -0.54 0.38 7.39
C PHE A 75 0.50 1.20 8.16
N THR A 76 1.57 0.58 8.63
CA THR A 76 2.69 1.27 9.31
C THR A 76 3.27 2.39 8.44
N LYS A 77 3.47 2.14 7.13
CA LYS A 77 4.00 3.15 6.21
C LYS A 77 3.04 4.32 5.98
N ILE A 78 1.74 4.06 5.96
CA ILE A 78 0.73 5.12 5.88
C ILE A 78 0.78 5.97 7.16
N THR A 79 0.81 5.33 8.33
CA THR A 79 0.90 6.02 9.62
C THR A 79 2.17 6.87 9.71
N GLU A 80 3.34 6.35 9.34
CA GLU A 80 4.58 7.13 9.27
C GLU A 80 4.44 8.36 8.36
N ALA A 81 3.79 8.21 7.20
CA ALA A 81 3.61 9.31 6.25
C ALA A 81 2.69 10.42 6.78
N VAL A 82 1.71 10.07 7.61
CA VAL A 82 0.81 11.00 8.29
C VAL A 82 1.53 11.68 9.46
N VAL A 83 2.18 10.91 10.34
CA VAL A 83 2.84 11.40 11.55
C VAL A 83 4.03 12.31 11.23
N GLU A 84 4.88 11.93 10.26
CA GLU A 84 6.03 12.75 9.85
C GLU A 84 5.63 13.99 9.02
N GLY A 85 4.33 14.20 8.78
CA GLY A 85 3.86 15.31 7.94
C GLY A 85 4.38 15.22 6.50
N ARG A 86 4.84 14.04 6.03
CA ARG A 86 5.33 13.85 4.66
C ARG A 86 4.26 14.23 3.63
N LEU A 87 2.98 13.98 3.93
CA LEU A 87 1.89 14.49 3.11
C LEU A 87 1.87 16.02 3.07
N GLN A 88 1.93 16.71 4.22
CA GLN A 88 1.94 18.18 4.28
C GLN A 88 3.16 18.78 3.57
N ALA A 89 4.34 18.17 3.70
CA ALA A 89 5.54 18.61 3.00
C ALA A 89 5.42 18.46 1.47
N VAL A 90 4.82 17.37 0.99
CA VAL A 90 4.57 17.15 -0.44
C VAL A 90 3.54 18.15 -0.98
N TYR A 91 2.40 18.33 -0.28
CA TYR A 91 1.38 19.31 -0.65
C TYR A 91 1.92 20.75 -0.60
N GLY A 92 2.69 21.09 0.44
CA GLY A 92 3.37 22.38 0.57
C GLY A 92 4.33 22.65 -0.58
N ARG A 93 5.11 21.64 -0.99
CA ARG A 93 6.04 21.76 -2.13
C ARG A 93 5.32 21.91 -3.47
N LEU A 94 4.17 21.26 -3.66
CA LEU A 94 3.34 21.43 -4.86
C LEU A 94 2.74 22.84 -4.94
N ASN A 95 2.20 23.35 -3.82
CA ASN A 95 1.68 24.72 -3.76
C ASN A 95 2.79 25.76 -3.93
N MET A 96 3.96 25.53 -3.32
CA MET A 96 5.13 26.39 -3.50
C MET A 96 5.58 26.41 -4.96
N LYS A 97 5.63 25.26 -5.65
CA LYS A 97 5.98 25.20 -7.07
C LYS A 97 5.00 25.98 -7.95
N LYS A 98 3.69 25.89 -7.69
CA LYS A 98 2.68 26.68 -8.40
C LYS A 98 2.91 28.18 -8.20
N LYS A 99 3.10 28.61 -6.95
CA LYS A 99 3.41 30.01 -6.62
C LYS A 99 4.70 30.50 -7.28
N VAL A 100 5.73 29.66 -7.33
CA VAL A 100 7.00 29.98 -8.00
C VAL A 100 6.82 30.10 -9.51
N ALA A 101 5.98 29.25 -10.13
CA ALA A 101 5.71 29.30 -11.57
C ALA A 101 4.93 30.55 -11.99
N GLU A 102 4.14 31.14 -11.09
CA GLU A 102 3.39 32.39 -11.33
C GLU A 102 4.24 33.66 -11.15
N LEU A 103 5.44 33.57 -10.55
CA LEU A 103 6.31 34.72 -10.34
C LEU A 103 7.12 35.06 -11.59
N SER A 104 7.01 36.30 -12.09
CA SER A 104 7.84 36.85 -13.18
C SER A 104 8.64 38.07 -12.71
N GLY A 105 9.88 38.22 -13.17
CA GLY A 105 10.74 39.38 -12.84
C GLY A 105 11.36 39.35 -11.43
N HIS A 106 11.51 38.18 -10.83
CA HIS A 106 12.05 38.02 -9.48
C HIS A 106 13.51 37.56 -9.48
N TYR A 107 14.23 37.87 -8.41
CA TYR A 107 15.61 37.43 -8.17
C TYR A 107 15.62 36.36 -7.10
N ILE A 108 16.33 35.24 -7.35
CA ILE A 108 16.53 34.18 -6.36
C ILE A 108 17.82 34.48 -5.61
N VAL A 109 17.70 34.88 -4.35
CA VAL A 109 18.86 35.09 -3.48
C VAL A 109 19.22 33.77 -2.82
N CYS A 110 20.31 33.16 -3.29
CA CYS A 110 20.88 31.95 -2.68
C CYS A 110 21.88 32.37 -1.58
N GLY A 111 21.63 31.98 -0.33
CA GLY A 111 22.59 32.15 0.77
C GLY A 111 22.24 33.22 1.81
N PHE A 112 21.03 33.79 1.80
CA PHE A 112 20.58 34.66 2.90
C PHE A 112 20.37 33.86 4.18
N GLY A 113 21.01 34.29 5.28
CA GLY A 113 21.07 33.55 6.54
C GLY A 113 22.35 33.90 7.32
N ARG A 114 22.92 32.92 8.02
CA ARG A 114 23.99 33.10 9.03
C ARG A 114 25.25 33.84 8.58
N ILE A 115 25.53 33.92 7.27
CA ILE A 115 26.69 34.63 6.68
C ILE A 115 26.28 35.89 5.90
N GLY A 116 25.06 35.93 5.36
CA GLY A 116 24.56 37.05 4.53
C GLY A 116 23.79 38.13 5.31
N GLN A 117 23.62 37.95 6.62
CA GLN A 117 22.99 38.91 7.53
C GLN A 117 24.08 39.81 8.12
N VAL A 118 24.71 40.63 7.29
CA VAL A 118 25.59 41.74 7.71
C VAL A 118 24.83 43.05 7.71
#